data_AF-A0AA46V8W4-F1
#
_entry.id   AF-A0AA46V8W4-F1
#
_cell.length_a   1.000
_cell.length_b   1.000
_cell.length_c   1.000
_cell.angle_alpha   90.00
_cell.angle_beta   90.00
_cell.angle_gamma   90.00
#
_symmetry.space_group_name_H-M   'P 1'
#
loop_
_entity.id
_entity.type
_entity.pdbx_description
1 polymer ?
#
loop_
_entity_poly.entity_id
_entity_poly.type
_entity_poly.pdbx_seq_one_letter_code
_entity_poly.pdbx_strand_id
1 'polypeptide(L)'
;MLRITADATRVEKEFGLDARKSLLFSAIRLDSHPFVAPLIAETGAEHLLLVRQQEQGNALSAGVPKDRMRFYAPWVTIDPRIVADTPAAESLADLVRELADGGPVALAADVVHAHQLALSGSVELVFADQDPTPVAAYEIDPAEVLATFARWRETGVRTARRLIADVPHLSGLAEEFTSGEDSRFSALKELAADRSLDSVLLAATPNFTEATGRPQPDGAVALWLDGPERLLVLLPEGADGLPGAPVGRYPSVGAAVRELASGTRTGVEEEWISVGLARELTREGAELVPVSAALGHWRDVRDHEDLAFQVVAARASVFAIEEALAWAEQGLDAGRSFSELDIDAVYLDKIAEFRTAHEIPFGIEPYFTNLHSSNRMLFPGPPVDHPVDEETTCVQLDAGVRVVFDGVNVATSDMARSLPRTEAAKEAYRFFFDVVREGIIGQLRPGAVCEDVHEGTLRYLAPHLERMVAIGMLGTDVDFNTEYRKRNVGHLMGKQESFANELRPGYKHVLQVGSYGAAEIPWRYGNAAIGTEDLWYIGRDRTYVLSKR
;
A
#
# COMPACT_ATOMS: atom_id res chain seq x y z
N MET A 1 3.48 33.45 -9.37
CA MET A 1 4.38 32.32 -9.08
C MET A 1 3.60 31.37 -8.19
N LEU A 2 3.36 30.17 -8.68
CA LEU A 2 2.70 29.10 -7.92
C LEU A 2 3.70 28.53 -6.90
N ARG A 3 3.27 28.29 -5.66
CA ARG A 3 4.09 27.56 -4.67
C ARG A 3 3.42 26.25 -4.32
N ILE A 4 4.20 25.19 -4.18
CA ILE A 4 3.72 23.85 -3.82
C ILE A 4 4.47 23.35 -2.59
N THR A 5 3.73 22.81 -1.62
CA THR A 5 4.25 22.18 -0.40
C THR A 5 3.52 20.88 -0.12
N ALA A 6 4.22 19.93 0.51
CA ALA A 6 3.67 18.68 1.00
C ALA A 6 3.56 18.64 2.54
N ASP A 7 3.55 19.80 3.21
CA ASP A 7 3.49 19.89 4.67
C ASP A 7 2.18 19.30 5.21
N ALA A 8 2.26 18.07 5.71
CA ALA A 8 1.12 17.35 6.28
C ALA A 8 0.49 18.11 7.46
N THR A 9 1.28 18.86 8.23
CA THR A 9 0.76 19.67 9.35
C THR A 9 -0.10 20.82 8.83
N ARG A 10 0.27 21.41 7.68
CA ARG A 10 -0.56 22.44 7.04
C ARG A 10 -1.81 21.85 6.39
N VAL A 11 -1.72 20.67 5.77
CA VAL A 11 -2.89 19.98 5.22
C VAL A 11 -3.93 19.75 6.33
N GLU A 12 -3.51 19.24 7.49
CA GLU A 12 -4.39 19.04 8.63
C GLU A 12 -4.96 20.36 9.17
N LYS A 13 -4.12 21.38 9.39
CA LYS A 13 -4.57 22.66 9.97
C LYS A 13 -5.48 23.47 9.05
N GLU A 14 -5.21 23.50 7.74
CA GLU A 14 -5.92 24.37 6.78
C GLU A 14 -7.14 23.71 6.14
N PHE A 15 -7.15 22.36 6.08
CA PHE A 15 -8.19 21.59 5.40
C PHE A 15 -8.88 20.57 6.31
N GLY A 16 -8.41 20.34 7.55
CA GLY A 16 -9.01 19.36 8.45
C GLY A 16 -8.76 17.90 8.04
N LEU A 17 -7.80 17.67 7.13
CA LEU A 17 -7.52 16.36 6.56
C LEU A 17 -6.24 15.78 7.14
N ASP A 18 -6.36 14.74 7.96
CA ASP A 18 -5.22 13.92 8.37
C ASP A 18 -4.91 12.93 7.23
N ALA A 19 -3.96 13.28 6.38
CA ALA A 19 -3.66 12.50 5.18
C ALA A 19 -3.24 11.05 5.46
N ARG A 20 -2.71 10.73 6.64
CA ARG A 20 -2.31 9.37 7.00
C ARG A 20 -3.47 8.54 7.51
N LYS A 21 -4.42 9.14 8.22
CA LYS A 21 -5.60 8.44 8.74
C LYS A 21 -6.77 8.40 7.76
N SER A 22 -6.93 9.43 6.95
CA SER A 22 -8.12 9.63 6.14
C SER A 22 -7.99 9.09 4.72
N LEU A 23 -6.78 8.92 4.18
CA LEU A 23 -6.56 8.52 2.79
C LEU A 23 -6.14 7.07 2.68
N LEU A 24 -6.69 6.36 1.69
CA LEU A 24 -6.41 4.95 1.49
C LEU A 24 -4.95 4.73 1.09
N PHE A 25 -4.49 5.40 0.03
CA PHE A 25 -3.16 5.14 -0.52
C PHE A 25 -2.04 5.50 0.45
N SER A 26 -2.25 6.51 1.29
CA SER A 26 -1.31 6.85 2.36
C SER A 26 -1.18 5.73 3.41
N ALA A 27 -2.25 4.98 3.66
CA ALA A 27 -2.28 3.89 4.63
C ALA A 27 -1.66 2.61 4.07
N ILE A 28 -1.93 2.29 2.79
CA ILE A 28 -1.49 1.03 2.17
C ILE A 28 -0.11 1.12 1.53
N ARG A 29 0.26 2.29 0.97
CA ARG A 29 1.61 2.50 0.42
C ARG A 29 2.61 2.93 1.49
N LEU A 30 2.98 2.01 2.39
CA LEU A 30 3.83 2.33 3.53
C LEU A 30 5.21 2.88 3.14
N ASP A 31 5.73 2.54 1.96
CA ASP A 31 7.02 3.01 1.45
C ASP A 31 6.93 4.24 0.53
N SER A 32 5.71 4.72 0.24
CA SER A 32 5.50 5.86 -0.67
C SER A 32 4.40 6.81 -0.20
N HIS A 33 4.01 6.77 1.09
CA HIS A 33 2.93 7.63 1.60
C HIS A 33 3.13 9.13 1.31
N PRO A 34 4.36 9.70 1.35
CA PRO A 34 4.56 11.11 1.01
C PRO A 34 4.24 11.42 -0.45
N PHE A 35 4.45 10.47 -1.37
CA PHE A 35 4.19 10.64 -2.80
C PHE A 35 2.69 10.67 -3.13
N VAL A 36 1.88 9.95 -2.37
CA VAL A 36 0.43 9.86 -2.55
C VAL A 36 -0.34 10.86 -1.70
N ALA A 37 0.34 11.53 -0.76
CA ALA A 37 -0.26 12.57 0.07
C ALA A 37 -0.69 13.81 -0.77
N PRO A 38 -1.73 14.53 -0.34
CA PRO A 38 -2.17 15.77 -0.98
C PRO A 38 -1.08 16.86 -0.94
N LEU A 39 -1.09 17.71 -1.94
CA LEU A 39 -0.22 18.88 -2.02
C LEU A 39 -1.04 20.17 -1.84
N ILE A 40 -0.45 21.19 -1.24
CA ILE A 40 -1.05 22.53 -1.20
C ILE A 40 -0.45 23.36 -2.31
N ALA A 41 -1.30 23.88 -3.20
CA ALA A 41 -0.97 24.86 -4.23
C ALA A 41 -1.37 26.26 -3.76
N GLU A 42 -0.41 27.18 -3.72
CA GLU A 42 -0.62 28.57 -3.32
C GLU A 42 -0.56 29.49 -4.56
N THR A 43 -1.70 30.12 -4.88
CA THR A 43 -1.87 31.07 -5.99
C THR A 43 -2.35 32.42 -5.46
N GLY A 44 -1.40 33.29 -5.10
CA GLY A 44 -1.74 34.60 -4.52
C GLY A 44 -2.35 34.46 -3.14
N ALA A 45 -3.66 34.72 -3.01
CA ALA A 45 -4.41 34.56 -1.77
C ALA A 45 -5.16 33.21 -1.67
N GLU A 46 -5.18 32.42 -2.75
CA GLU A 46 -5.91 31.16 -2.80
C GLU A 46 -4.98 29.99 -2.46
N HIS A 47 -5.45 29.10 -1.59
CA HIS A 47 -4.79 27.84 -1.24
C HIS A 47 -5.70 26.69 -1.67
N LEU A 48 -5.23 25.92 -2.65
CA LEU A 48 -5.94 24.78 -3.22
C LEU A 48 -5.27 23.48 -2.77
N LEU A 49 -6.09 22.48 -2.42
CA LEU A 49 -5.63 21.13 -2.14
C LEU A 49 -5.62 20.33 -3.45
N LEU A 50 -4.45 19.82 -3.85
CA LEU A 50 -4.30 18.94 -5.01
C LEU A 50 -4.39 17.49 -4.53
N VAL A 51 -5.41 16.77 -4.99
CA VAL A 51 -5.75 15.42 -4.51
C VAL A 51 -5.88 14.47 -5.70
N ARG A 52 -5.43 13.21 -5.59
CA ARG A 52 -5.72 12.21 -6.62
C ARG A 52 -7.22 11.95 -6.67
N GLN A 53 -7.82 11.78 -7.86
CA GLN A 53 -9.27 11.59 -7.94
C GLN A 53 -9.75 10.35 -7.19
N GLN A 54 -8.90 9.32 -7.06
CA GLN A 54 -9.18 8.12 -6.26
C GLN A 54 -9.48 8.44 -4.78
N GLU A 55 -8.86 9.49 -4.23
CA GLU A 55 -9.01 9.93 -2.84
C GLU A 55 -10.15 10.96 -2.67
N GLN A 56 -10.91 11.26 -3.74
CA GLN A 56 -12.02 12.22 -3.73
C GLN A 56 -13.01 11.92 -2.62
N GLY A 57 -13.37 10.64 -2.49
CA GLY A 57 -14.29 10.18 -1.47
C GLY A 57 -13.84 10.49 -0.04
N ASN A 58 -12.55 10.31 0.21
CA ASN A 58 -11.91 10.52 1.50
C ASN A 58 -11.80 12.00 1.84
N ALA A 59 -11.32 12.81 0.89
CA ALA A 59 -11.22 14.25 1.07
C ALA A 59 -12.60 14.89 1.31
N LEU A 60 -13.64 14.44 0.59
CA LEU A 60 -15.01 14.92 0.81
C LEU A 60 -15.57 14.48 2.16
N SER A 61 -15.34 13.23 2.56
CA SER A 61 -15.81 12.70 3.86
C SER A 61 -15.12 13.39 5.04
N ALA A 62 -13.87 13.85 4.86
CA ALA A 62 -13.16 14.69 5.83
C ALA A 62 -13.70 16.14 5.91
N GLY A 63 -14.68 16.50 5.08
CA GLY A 63 -15.31 17.82 5.08
C GLY A 63 -14.55 18.90 4.29
N VAL A 64 -13.58 18.52 3.45
CA VAL A 64 -12.85 19.49 2.62
C VAL A 64 -13.80 20.11 1.58
N PRO A 65 -13.94 21.45 1.49
CA PRO A 65 -14.79 22.09 0.50
C PRO A 65 -14.37 21.80 -0.94
N LYS A 66 -15.33 21.42 -1.80
CA LYS A 66 -15.09 21.06 -3.22
C LYS A 66 -14.38 22.16 -4.02
N ASP A 67 -14.74 23.41 -3.79
CA ASP A 67 -14.17 24.59 -4.47
C ASP A 67 -12.70 24.83 -4.10
N ARG A 68 -12.27 24.35 -2.93
CA ARG A 68 -10.88 24.39 -2.46
C ARG A 68 -10.05 23.17 -2.88
N MET A 69 -10.61 22.25 -3.67
CA MET A 69 -9.91 21.07 -4.18
C MET A 69 -9.73 21.11 -5.69
N ARG A 70 -8.66 20.49 -6.16
CA ARG A 70 -8.46 20.14 -7.57
C ARG A 70 -7.99 18.70 -7.65
N PHE A 71 -8.61 17.95 -8.56
CA PHE A 71 -8.31 16.53 -8.74
C PHE A 71 -7.36 16.32 -9.92
N TYR A 72 -6.48 15.32 -9.80
CA TYR A 72 -5.62 14.84 -10.88
C TYR A 72 -5.59 13.31 -10.89
N ALA A 73 -5.08 12.72 -11.98
CA ALA A 73 -5.02 11.28 -12.21
C ALA A 73 -6.43 10.64 -12.11
N PRO A 74 -7.21 10.66 -13.21
CA PRO A 74 -8.58 10.19 -13.20
C PRO A 74 -8.71 8.77 -12.67
N TRP A 75 -9.69 8.55 -11.80
CA TRP A 75 -9.94 7.25 -11.20
C TRP A 75 -10.61 6.30 -12.18
N VAL A 76 -10.22 5.04 -12.15
CA VAL A 76 -10.81 3.98 -12.98
C VAL A 76 -12.19 3.64 -12.44
N THR A 77 -13.23 3.86 -13.26
CA THR A 77 -14.61 3.53 -12.88
C THR A 77 -15.38 2.94 -14.06
N ILE A 78 -16.18 1.92 -13.76
CA ILE A 78 -17.20 1.37 -14.69
C ILE A 78 -18.55 2.07 -14.52
N ASP A 79 -18.64 3.03 -13.60
CA ASP A 79 -19.80 3.90 -13.40
C ASP A 79 -19.38 5.37 -13.63
N PRO A 80 -19.65 5.95 -14.81
CA PRO A 80 -19.23 7.32 -15.13
C PRO A 80 -19.97 8.38 -14.29
N ARG A 81 -21.10 8.03 -13.66
CA ARG A 81 -21.91 8.99 -12.88
C ARG A 81 -21.19 9.49 -11.64
N ILE A 82 -20.29 8.68 -11.07
CA ILE A 82 -19.63 9.01 -9.79
C ILE A 82 -18.55 10.09 -9.94
N VAL A 83 -18.05 10.30 -11.16
CA VAL A 83 -17.01 11.29 -11.50
C VAL A 83 -17.52 12.45 -12.34
N ALA A 84 -18.80 12.42 -12.75
CA ALA A 84 -19.37 13.37 -13.71
C ALA A 84 -19.25 14.85 -13.26
N ASP A 85 -19.38 15.09 -11.95
CA ASP A 85 -19.38 16.44 -11.37
C ASP A 85 -18.01 16.86 -10.77
N THR A 86 -16.97 16.05 -10.94
CA THR A 86 -15.65 16.26 -10.32
C THR A 86 -14.52 15.98 -11.32
N PRO A 87 -14.32 16.86 -12.32
CA PRO A 87 -13.29 16.65 -13.32
C PRO A 87 -11.90 16.58 -12.69
N ALA A 88 -11.07 15.69 -13.21
CA ALA A 88 -9.68 15.54 -12.83
C ALA A 88 -8.77 15.80 -14.03
N ALA A 89 -7.65 16.47 -13.81
CA ALA A 89 -6.59 16.58 -14.80
C ALA A 89 -5.94 15.20 -15.03
N GLU A 90 -5.45 14.93 -16.25
CA GLU A 90 -4.82 13.65 -16.60
C GLU A 90 -3.63 13.30 -15.69
N SER A 91 -2.84 14.30 -15.28
CA SER A 91 -1.69 14.12 -14.40
C SER A 91 -1.49 15.30 -13.45
N LEU A 92 -0.66 15.12 -12.43
CA LEU A 92 -0.23 16.22 -11.56
C LEU A 92 0.49 17.31 -12.38
N ALA A 93 1.29 16.92 -13.37
CA ALA A 93 2.01 17.87 -14.21
C ALA A 93 1.06 18.74 -15.06
N ASP A 94 -0.03 18.16 -15.56
CA ASP A 94 -1.03 18.92 -16.31
C ASP A 94 -1.78 19.90 -15.40
N LEU A 95 -2.18 19.46 -14.20
CA LEU A 95 -2.83 20.32 -13.22
C LEU A 95 -1.91 21.46 -12.77
N VAL A 96 -0.64 21.18 -12.46
CA VAL A 96 0.33 22.20 -12.06
C VAL A 96 0.60 23.18 -13.20
N ARG A 97 0.67 22.71 -14.45
CA ARG A 97 0.86 23.57 -15.62
C ARG A 97 -0.33 24.51 -15.83
N GLU A 98 -1.55 24.02 -15.65
CA GLU A 98 -2.77 24.83 -15.68
C GLU A 98 -2.74 25.92 -14.59
N LEU A 99 -2.47 25.53 -13.34
CA LEU A 99 -2.44 26.45 -12.20
C LEU A 99 -1.29 27.47 -12.27
N ALA A 100 -0.17 27.12 -12.91
CA ALA A 100 0.97 28.00 -13.05
C ALA A 100 0.77 29.12 -14.09
N ASP A 101 -0.17 28.94 -15.04
CA ASP A 101 -0.47 29.87 -16.14
C ASP A 101 0.79 30.37 -16.86
N GLY A 102 1.70 29.43 -17.18
CA GLY A 102 2.97 29.69 -17.83
C GLY A 102 4.05 30.36 -16.96
N GLY A 103 3.77 30.62 -15.68
CA GLY A 103 4.75 31.13 -14.72
C GLY A 103 5.62 30.04 -14.07
N PRO A 104 6.68 30.44 -13.35
CA PRO A 104 7.50 29.51 -12.58
C PRO A 104 6.75 28.94 -11.38
N VAL A 105 7.13 27.72 -11.00
CA VAL A 105 6.60 26.96 -9.88
C VAL A 105 7.68 26.78 -8.82
N ALA A 106 7.42 27.24 -7.59
CA ALA A 106 8.31 27.06 -6.46
C ALA A 106 7.93 25.79 -5.69
N LEU A 107 8.83 24.81 -5.61
CA LEU A 107 8.66 23.63 -4.75
C LEU A 107 9.33 23.86 -3.40
N ALA A 108 8.57 23.65 -2.33
CA ALA A 108 9.11 23.60 -0.98
C ALA A 108 9.99 22.36 -0.78
N ALA A 109 10.88 22.41 0.22
CA ALA A 109 11.84 21.33 0.46
C ALA A 109 11.20 20.02 0.92
N ASP A 110 9.96 20.07 1.40
CA ASP A 110 9.16 18.93 1.87
C ASP A 110 8.46 18.15 0.74
N VAL A 111 8.36 18.72 -0.46
CA VAL A 111 7.78 18.06 -1.63
C VAL A 111 8.64 16.83 -1.95
N VAL A 112 7.99 15.73 -2.32
CA VAL A 112 8.68 14.47 -2.66
C VAL A 112 9.47 14.59 -3.96
N HIS A 113 10.64 13.94 -4.02
CA HIS A 113 11.53 13.99 -5.16
C HIS A 113 10.88 13.46 -6.46
N ALA A 114 10.05 12.43 -6.39
CA ALA A 114 9.27 11.94 -7.53
C ALA A 114 8.39 13.03 -8.18
N HIS A 115 7.80 13.93 -7.38
CA HIS A 115 7.04 15.06 -7.92
C HIS A 115 7.94 16.08 -8.63
N GLN A 116 9.13 16.34 -8.10
CA GLN A 116 10.14 17.14 -8.81
C GLN A 116 10.48 16.50 -10.16
N LEU A 117 10.73 15.18 -10.20
CA LEU A 117 11.06 14.47 -11.44
C LEU A 117 9.92 14.57 -12.47
N ALA A 118 8.67 14.39 -12.04
CA ALA A 118 7.49 14.46 -12.90
C ALA A 118 7.22 15.88 -13.45
N LEU A 119 7.50 16.92 -12.64
CA LEU A 119 7.30 18.31 -13.04
C LEU A 119 8.46 18.87 -13.88
N SER A 120 9.64 18.26 -13.77
CA SER A 120 10.84 18.69 -14.50
C SER A 120 10.61 18.60 -16.01
N GLY A 121 10.85 19.72 -16.72
CA GLY A 121 10.62 19.83 -18.16
C GLY A 121 9.18 20.17 -18.56
N SER A 122 8.21 20.04 -17.65
CA SER A 122 6.81 20.48 -17.86
C SER A 122 6.57 21.93 -17.46
N VAL A 123 7.30 22.42 -16.46
CA VAL A 123 7.24 23.78 -15.91
C VAL A 123 8.64 24.25 -15.51
N GLU A 124 8.84 25.57 -15.39
CA GLU A 124 10.05 26.12 -14.79
C GLU A 124 10.00 25.95 -13.27
N LEU A 125 10.97 25.23 -12.70
CA LEU A 125 11.02 24.91 -11.27
C LEU A 125 12.03 25.79 -10.52
N VAL A 126 11.59 26.33 -9.39
CA VAL A 126 12.42 26.98 -8.37
C VAL A 126 12.31 26.17 -7.09
N PHE A 127 13.40 26.03 -6.34
CA PHE A 127 13.44 25.17 -5.15
C PHE A 127 13.73 26.00 -3.91
N ALA A 128 13.04 25.68 -2.81
CA ALA A 128 13.49 26.10 -1.49
C ALA A 128 14.64 25.21 -1.03
N ASP A 129 15.68 25.82 -0.46
CA ASP A 129 16.73 25.07 0.23
C ASP A 129 16.28 24.70 1.65
N GLN A 130 16.86 23.63 2.18
CA GLN A 130 16.73 23.24 3.59
C GLN A 130 18.09 23.33 4.28
N ASP A 131 18.07 23.69 5.56
CA ASP A 131 19.26 23.62 6.40
C ASP A 131 19.62 22.14 6.65
N PRO A 132 20.89 21.74 6.48
CA PRO A 132 21.31 20.37 6.74
C PRO A 132 21.15 20.02 8.24
N THR A 133 20.72 18.80 8.51
CA THR A 133 20.58 18.29 9.90
C THR A 133 21.76 17.38 10.23
N PRO A 134 22.55 17.68 11.28
CA PRO A 134 23.65 16.82 11.71
C PRO A 134 23.19 15.40 12.07
N VAL A 135 24.03 14.41 11.72
CA VAL A 135 23.76 12.98 11.96
C VAL A 135 24.95 12.27 12.61
N ALA A 136 24.66 11.27 13.44
CA ALA A 136 25.61 10.29 13.91
C ALA A 136 25.43 8.98 13.14
N ALA A 137 26.53 8.39 12.67
CA ALA A 137 26.52 7.12 11.97
C ALA A 137 26.87 5.96 12.92
N TYR A 138 26.06 4.90 12.86
CA TYR A 138 26.25 3.66 13.60
C TYR A 138 26.28 2.49 12.64
N GLU A 139 27.17 1.54 12.88
CA GLU A 139 27.25 0.29 12.12
C GLU A 139 26.41 -0.80 12.79
N ILE A 140 25.59 -1.44 11.98
CA ILE A 140 24.71 -2.56 12.35
C ILE A 140 25.30 -3.83 11.74
N ASP A 141 25.43 -4.88 12.55
CA ASP A 141 25.86 -6.18 12.07
C ASP A 141 24.72 -6.87 11.32
N PRO A 142 24.85 -7.14 10.00
CA PRO A 142 23.85 -7.88 9.24
C PRO A 142 23.51 -9.25 9.87
N ALA A 143 24.47 -9.93 10.49
CA ALA A 143 24.24 -11.23 11.13
C ALA A 143 23.27 -11.14 12.32
N GLU A 144 23.30 -10.04 13.08
CA GLU A 144 22.34 -9.80 14.16
C GLU A 144 20.91 -9.59 13.63
N VAL A 145 20.78 -8.91 12.48
CA VAL A 145 19.50 -8.71 11.80
C VAL A 145 18.93 -10.06 11.36
N LEU A 146 19.72 -10.87 10.66
CA LEU A 146 19.32 -12.22 10.21
C LEU A 146 18.90 -13.10 11.39
N ALA A 147 19.69 -13.11 12.47
CA ALA A 147 19.38 -13.87 13.67
C ALA A 147 18.08 -13.39 14.35
N THR A 148 17.77 -12.10 14.25
CA THR A 148 16.53 -11.53 14.83
C THR A 148 15.30 -12.01 14.07
N PHE A 149 15.30 -11.92 12.74
CA PHE A 149 14.20 -12.42 11.93
C PHE A 149 14.04 -13.94 12.02
N ALA A 150 15.14 -14.70 12.10
CA ALA A 150 15.04 -16.15 12.30
C ALA A 150 14.28 -16.52 13.60
N ARG A 151 14.57 -15.83 14.72
CA ARG A 151 13.85 -16.03 15.99
C ARG A 151 12.37 -15.66 15.88
N TRP A 152 12.06 -14.57 15.19
CA TRP A 152 10.67 -14.19 14.95
C TRP A 152 9.97 -15.26 14.11
N ARG A 153 10.55 -15.67 12.98
CA ARG A 153 9.97 -16.69 12.08
C ARG A 153 9.74 -18.01 12.80
N GLU A 154 10.64 -18.48 13.66
CA GLU A 154 10.39 -19.68 14.49
C GLU A 154 9.09 -19.59 15.30
N THR A 155 8.80 -18.39 15.84
CA THR A 155 7.57 -18.10 16.58
C THR A 155 6.36 -18.03 15.63
N GLY A 156 6.52 -17.42 14.46
CA GLY A 156 5.53 -17.38 13.39
C GLY A 156 5.13 -18.76 12.92
N VAL A 157 6.10 -19.59 12.53
CA VAL A 157 5.90 -20.97 12.05
C VAL A 157 5.12 -21.80 13.05
N ARG A 158 5.48 -21.72 14.35
CA ARG A 158 4.77 -22.47 15.40
C ARG A 158 3.31 -22.05 15.50
N THR A 159 3.05 -20.74 15.49
CA THR A 159 1.70 -20.16 15.56
C THR A 159 0.88 -20.54 14.33
N ALA A 160 1.42 -20.34 13.13
CA ALA A 160 0.75 -20.63 11.88
C ALA A 160 0.37 -22.11 11.75
N ARG A 161 1.29 -23.03 12.07
CA ARG A 161 1.02 -24.48 12.07
C ARG A 161 -0.17 -24.85 12.95
N ARG A 162 -0.26 -24.28 14.15
CA ARG A 162 -1.39 -24.50 15.05
C ARG A 162 -2.70 -23.98 14.46
N LEU A 163 -2.68 -22.79 13.88
CA LEU A 163 -3.88 -22.15 13.30
C LEU A 163 -4.47 -22.94 12.12
N ILE A 164 -3.63 -23.57 11.30
CA ILE A 164 -4.07 -24.23 10.07
C ILE A 164 -4.19 -25.76 10.18
N ALA A 165 -3.84 -26.36 11.33
CA ALA A 165 -3.77 -27.82 11.50
C ALA A 165 -5.07 -28.54 11.09
N ASP A 166 -6.21 -27.94 11.42
CA ASP A 166 -7.55 -28.49 11.16
C ASP A 166 -8.29 -27.76 10.03
N VAL A 167 -7.56 -27.10 9.13
CA VAL A 167 -8.13 -26.35 7.99
C VAL A 167 -7.90 -27.14 6.68
N PRO A 168 -8.89 -27.91 6.17
CA PRO A 168 -8.65 -28.90 5.14
C PRO A 168 -8.08 -28.35 3.83
N HIS A 169 -8.52 -27.16 3.40
CA HIS A 169 -8.05 -26.56 2.16
C HIS A 169 -6.59 -26.08 2.25
N LEU A 170 -6.04 -25.88 3.46
CA LEU A 170 -4.64 -25.50 3.71
C LEU A 170 -3.73 -26.69 4.03
N SER A 171 -4.23 -27.92 3.93
CA SER A 171 -3.41 -29.13 4.10
C SER A 171 -2.17 -29.08 3.19
N GLY A 172 -0.99 -29.37 3.73
CA GLY A 172 0.29 -29.30 3.00
C GLY A 172 1.03 -27.95 3.13
N LEU A 173 0.33 -26.84 3.38
CA LEU A 173 0.96 -25.51 3.44
C LEU A 173 2.05 -25.40 4.52
N ALA A 174 1.91 -26.14 5.63
CA ALA A 174 2.88 -26.13 6.72
C ALA A 174 4.29 -26.64 6.33
N GLU A 175 4.41 -27.32 5.19
CA GLU A 175 5.68 -27.78 4.61
C GLU A 175 6.46 -26.66 3.93
N GLU A 176 5.78 -25.56 3.57
CA GLU A 176 6.38 -24.39 2.92
C GLU A 176 6.92 -23.36 3.93
N PHE A 177 6.63 -23.55 5.22
CA PHE A 177 7.08 -22.64 6.27
C PHE A 177 8.57 -22.80 6.59
N THR A 178 9.31 -21.71 6.47
CA THR A 178 10.75 -21.65 6.79
C THR A 178 11.04 -20.65 7.91
N SER A 179 12.17 -20.84 8.59
CA SER A 179 12.64 -19.91 9.63
C SER A 179 14.11 -19.52 9.51
N GLY A 180 14.91 -20.29 8.78
CA GLY A 180 16.34 -20.02 8.58
C GLY A 180 16.68 -19.46 7.20
N GLU A 181 15.71 -19.38 6.28
CA GLU A 181 15.91 -18.76 4.97
C GLU A 181 15.79 -17.25 5.09
N ASP A 182 16.77 -16.54 4.54
CA ASP A 182 16.81 -15.10 4.53
C ASP A 182 17.78 -14.59 3.48
N SER A 183 17.24 -14.03 2.41
CA SER A 183 18.01 -13.55 1.26
C SER A 183 18.17 -12.03 1.24
N ARG A 184 17.84 -11.31 2.32
CA ARG A 184 17.72 -9.83 2.29
C ARG A 184 18.95 -9.10 1.80
N PHE A 185 20.12 -9.46 2.33
CA PHE A 185 21.36 -8.78 2.04
C PHE A 185 21.96 -9.27 0.72
N SER A 186 21.79 -10.55 0.37
CA SER A 186 22.19 -11.05 -0.95
C SER A 186 21.35 -10.42 -2.07
N ALA A 187 20.04 -10.29 -1.88
CA ALA A 187 19.15 -9.68 -2.86
C ALA A 187 19.35 -8.15 -2.96
N LEU A 188 19.67 -7.48 -1.84
CA LEU A 188 20.03 -6.05 -1.86
C LEU A 188 21.35 -5.82 -2.60
N LYS A 189 22.31 -6.75 -2.45
CA LYS A 189 23.56 -6.76 -3.21
C LYS A 189 23.34 -6.96 -4.71
N GLU A 190 22.49 -7.92 -5.08
CA GLU A 190 22.11 -8.13 -6.49
C GLU A 190 21.45 -6.87 -7.08
N LEU A 191 20.51 -6.26 -6.35
CA LEU A 191 19.89 -5.00 -6.75
C LEU A 191 20.93 -3.89 -6.98
N ALA A 192 21.88 -3.73 -6.06
CA ALA A 192 22.92 -2.72 -6.19
C ALA A 192 23.84 -2.99 -7.39
N ALA A 193 24.24 -4.24 -7.60
CA ALA A 193 25.05 -4.64 -8.74
C ALA A 193 24.32 -4.40 -10.08
N ASP A 194 23.06 -4.83 -10.19
CA ASP A 194 22.23 -4.67 -11.40
C ASP A 194 21.99 -3.21 -11.76
N ARG A 195 21.91 -2.34 -10.75
CA ARG A 195 21.70 -0.90 -10.90
C ARG A 195 23.01 -0.10 -10.91
N SER A 196 24.14 -0.78 -10.75
CA SER A 196 25.49 -0.19 -10.65
C SER A 196 25.54 0.92 -9.58
N LEU A 197 25.17 0.58 -8.35
CA LEU A 197 25.10 1.50 -7.22
C LEU A 197 26.28 1.29 -6.28
N ASP A 198 26.87 2.40 -5.83
CA ASP A 198 27.91 2.39 -4.79
C ASP A 198 27.29 2.29 -3.39
N SER A 199 26.06 2.77 -3.25
CA SER A 199 25.29 2.75 -2.01
C SER A 199 23.79 2.79 -2.28
N VAL A 200 23.00 2.33 -1.29
CA VAL A 200 21.55 2.42 -1.30
C VAL A 200 21.09 3.08 0.00
N LEU A 201 20.39 4.20 -0.13
CA LEU A 201 19.80 4.94 0.99
C LEU A 201 18.36 4.46 1.20
N LEU A 202 18.13 3.82 2.34
CA LEU A 202 16.83 3.27 2.77
C LEU A 202 16.24 4.20 3.84
N ALA A 203 15.44 5.16 3.38
CA ALA A 203 14.73 6.16 4.15
C ALA A 203 13.27 5.79 4.42
N ALA A 204 12.61 4.98 3.57
CA ALA A 204 11.23 4.57 3.81
C ALA A 204 11.15 3.54 4.94
N THR A 205 10.13 3.66 5.79
CA THR A 205 10.00 2.85 7.00
C THR A 205 10.02 1.34 6.75
N PRO A 206 9.30 0.80 5.75
CA PRO A 206 9.39 -0.63 5.45
C PRO A 206 10.81 -1.08 5.10
N ASN A 207 11.55 -0.31 4.31
CA ASN A 207 12.90 -0.67 3.89
C ASN A 207 13.94 -0.49 5.00
N PHE A 208 13.81 0.58 5.79
CA PHE A 208 14.64 0.77 6.99
C PHE A 208 14.47 -0.39 7.97
N THR A 209 13.23 -0.73 8.30
CA THR A 209 12.92 -1.77 9.29
C THR A 209 13.32 -3.15 8.79
N GLU A 210 13.18 -3.42 7.48
CA GLU A 210 13.63 -4.65 6.83
C GLU A 210 15.15 -4.81 6.88
N ALA A 211 15.89 -3.74 6.57
CA ALA A 211 17.35 -3.78 6.56
C ALA A 211 17.94 -3.87 7.97
N THR A 212 17.32 -3.22 8.95
CA THR A 212 17.90 -3.07 10.30
C THR A 212 17.30 -4.00 11.36
N GLY A 213 16.13 -4.59 11.10
CA GLY A 213 15.35 -5.36 12.07
C GLY A 213 14.88 -4.55 13.28
N ARG A 214 14.66 -3.24 13.10
CA ARG A 214 14.33 -2.31 14.18
C ARG A 214 13.34 -1.24 13.73
N PRO A 215 12.53 -0.70 14.66
CA PRO A 215 11.68 0.46 14.36
C PRO A 215 12.55 1.65 13.96
N GLN A 216 12.06 2.44 13.01
CA GLN A 216 12.76 3.63 12.51
C GLN A 216 12.53 4.82 13.43
N PRO A 217 13.58 5.43 14.02
CA PRO A 217 13.45 6.72 14.68
C PRO A 217 13.16 7.83 13.67
N ASP A 218 12.47 8.88 14.10
CA ASP A 218 12.13 10.02 13.25
C ASP A 218 13.38 10.61 12.57
N GLY A 219 13.34 10.70 11.25
CA GLY A 219 14.42 11.24 10.42
C GLY A 219 15.66 10.35 10.27
N ALA A 220 15.68 9.16 10.89
CA ALA A 220 16.77 8.19 10.68
C ALA A 220 16.69 7.57 9.28
N VAL A 221 17.85 7.28 8.70
CA VAL A 221 17.95 6.57 7.41
C VAL A 221 19.00 5.46 7.51
N ALA A 222 18.79 4.35 6.81
CA ALA A 222 19.79 3.30 6.69
C ALA A 222 20.57 3.49 5.38
N LEU A 223 21.86 3.16 5.40
CA LEU A 223 22.76 3.24 4.26
C LEU A 223 23.44 1.88 4.11
N TRP A 224 23.13 1.20 3.01
CA TRP A 224 23.80 -0.04 2.64
C TRP A 224 24.89 0.26 1.61
N LEU A 225 26.07 -0.36 1.77
CA LEU A 225 27.26 -0.13 0.96
C LEU A 225 27.67 -1.41 0.21
N ASP A 226 27.81 -1.34 -1.12
CA ASP A 226 28.26 -2.45 -2.00
C ASP A 226 29.78 -2.73 -1.90
N GLY A 227 30.51 -1.83 -1.22
CA GLY A 227 31.94 -1.94 -0.90
C GLY A 227 32.23 -3.03 0.16
N PRO A 228 33.11 -2.83 1.19
CA PRO A 228 33.03 -3.75 2.33
C PRO A 228 31.57 -3.74 2.80
N GLU A 229 30.91 -4.90 2.75
CA GLU A 229 29.47 -5.02 2.99
C GLU A 229 29.17 -4.49 4.38
N ARG A 230 28.55 -3.31 4.42
CA ARG A 230 28.29 -2.58 5.65
C ARG A 230 26.89 -2.01 5.62
N LEU A 231 26.19 -2.22 6.72
CA LEU A 231 24.91 -1.59 6.98
C LEU A 231 25.13 -0.51 8.03
N LEU A 232 24.86 0.72 7.66
CA LEU A 232 24.98 1.87 8.54
C LEU A 232 23.59 2.46 8.80
N VAL A 233 23.41 3.06 9.97
CA VAL A 233 22.27 3.93 10.26
C VAL A 233 22.78 5.33 10.53
N LEU A 234 22.21 6.30 9.82
CA LEU A 234 22.43 7.72 10.03
C LEU A 234 21.27 8.26 10.86
N LEU A 235 21.57 8.62 12.10
CA LEU A 235 20.60 9.06 13.10
C LEU A 235 20.73 10.57 13.34
N PRO A 236 19.65 11.37 13.25
CA PRO A 236 19.70 12.78 13.62
C PRO A 236 20.23 13.00 15.03
N GLU A 237 21.08 14.01 15.22
CA GLU A 237 21.60 14.33 16.54
C GLU A 237 20.46 14.67 17.52
N GLY A 238 20.44 14.01 18.68
CA GLY A 238 19.42 14.20 19.72
C GLY A 238 18.25 13.21 19.66
N ALA A 239 18.17 12.37 18.63
CA ALA A 239 17.27 11.22 18.63
C ALA A 239 17.76 10.13 19.61
N ASP A 240 16.83 9.30 20.09
CA ASP A 240 17.16 8.18 20.97
C ASP A 240 18.15 7.23 20.28
N GLY A 241 19.20 6.84 21.02
CA GLY A 241 20.30 6.07 20.45
C GLY A 241 19.85 4.70 19.92
N LEU A 242 20.32 4.36 18.72
CA LEU A 242 20.19 3.00 18.19
C LEU A 242 21.40 2.14 18.61
N PRO A 243 21.20 0.85 18.93
CA PRO A 243 22.32 -0.06 19.20
C PRO A 243 23.24 -0.18 17.97
N GLY A 244 24.56 -0.11 18.13
CA GLY A 244 25.49 -0.26 17.02
C GLY A 244 26.87 0.28 17.36
N ALA A 245 27.86 -0.08 16.56
CA ALA A 245 29.21 0.46 16.74
C ALA A 245 29.25 1.90 16.19
N PRO A 246 29.64 2.91 16.99
CA PRO A 246 29.72 4.28 16.49
C PRO A 246 30.81 4.39 15.42
N VAL A 247 30.46 4.97 14.27
CA VAL A 247 31.37 5.16 13.14
C VAL A 247 31.88 6.61 13.09
N GLY A 248 30.98 7.58 13.27
CA GLY A 248 31.34 8.99 13.15
C GLY A 248 30.16 9.94 13.31
N ARG A 249 30.44 11.24 13.24
CA ARG A 249 29.44 12.32 13.21
C ARG A 249 29.67 13.15 11.96
N TYR A 250 28.58 13.57 11.35
CA TYR A 250 28.57 14.27 10.07
C TYR A 250 27.62 15.46 10.12
N PRO A 251 27.91 16.54 9.38
CA PRO A 251 27.07 17.74 9.40
C PRO A 251 25.71 17.53 8.72
N SER A 252 25.55 16.45 7.94
CA SER A 252 24.34 16.16 7.19
C SER A 252 24.29 14.70 6.73
N VAL A 253 23.12 14.25 6.25
CA VAL A 253 22.97 12.93 5.60
C VAL A 253 23.82 12.89 4.32
N GLY A 254 23.75 13.95 3.51
CA GLY A 254 24.54 14.06 2.28
C GLY A 254 26.05 13.96 2.53
N ALA A 255 26.56 14.64 3.55
CA ALA A 255 27.97 14.61 3.90
C ALA A 255 28.40 13.22 4.43
N ALA A 256 27.54 12.55 5.19
CA ALA A 256 27.78 11.18 5.63
C ALA A 256 27.83 10.21 4.45
N VAL A 257 26.85 10.26 3.54
CA VAL A 257 26.82 9.41 2.33
C VAL A 257 28.07 9.65 1.48
N ARG A 258 28.47 10.91 1.28
CA ARG A 258 29.66 11.27 0.50
C ARG A 258 30.97 10.71 1.09
N GLU A 259 31.14 10.79 2.40
CA GLU A 259 32.36 10.30 3.07
C GLU A 259 32.39 8.77 3.18
N LEU A 260 31.22 8.13 3.36
CA LEU A 260 31.12 6.70 3.66
C LEU A 260 30.99 5.81 2.41
N ALA A 261 30.39 6.31 1.33
CA ALA A 261 30.24 5.55 0.09
C ALA A 261 31.54 5.50 -0.71
N SER A 262 31.78 4.38 -1.41
CA SER A 262 32.97 4.19 -2.25
C SER A 262 32.94 4.93 -3.58
N GLY A 263 31.78 5.51 -3.95
CA GLY A 263 31.56 6.21 -5.19
C GLY A 263 30.37 7.16 -5.12
N THR A 264 29.93 7.66 -6.27
CA THR A 264 28.94 8.74 -6.34
C THR A 264 27.52 8.25 -6.60
N ARG A 265 27.33 7.04 -7.13
CA ARG A 265 26.01 6.54 -7.55
C ARG A 265 25.24 6.01 -6.34
N THR A 266 24.23 6.75 -5.91
CA THR A 266 23.41 6.43 -4.73
C THR A 266 22.00 6.08 -5.16
N GLY A 267 21.56 4.87 -4.84
CA GLY A 267 20.15 4.49 -4.94
C GLY A 267 19.33 5.25 -3.89
N VAL A 268 18.26 5.93 -4.31
CA VAL A 268 17.33 6.63 -3.42
C VAL A 268 15.88 6.25 -3.70
N GLU A 269 15.07 6.21 -2.65
CA GLU A 269 13.62 6.04 -2.75
C GLU A 269 12.96 7.35 -3.14
N GLU A 270 12.90 7.64 -4.43
CA GLU A 270 12.40 8.88 -5.00
C GLU A 270 10.95 9.18 -4.63
N GLU A 271 10.14 8.16 -4.36
CA GLU A 271 8.75 8.30 -3.90
C GLU A 271 8.62 8.59 -2.40
N TRP A 272 9.75 8.62 -1.67
CA TRP A 272 9.79 8.88 -0.24
C TRP A 272 10.61 10.12 0.12
N ILE A 273 11.83 10.22 -0.42
CA ILE A 273 12.74 11.29 -0.04
C ILE A 273 12.22 12.65 -0.51
N SER A 274 12.46 13.67 0.30
CA SER A 274 12.08 15.03 -0.05
C SER A 274 13.05 15.65 -1.07
N VAL A 275 12.58 16.67 -1.79
CA VAL A 275 13.38 17.53 -2.67
C VAL A 275 14.55 18.13 -1.90
N GLY A 276 14.35 18.50 -0.63
CA GLY A 276 15.41 19.02 0.23
C GLY A 276 16.56 18.02 0.39
N LEU A 277 16.25 16.76 0.73
CA LEU A 277 17.27 15.72 0.88
C LEU A 277 17.93 15.36 -0.45
N ALA A 278 17.15 15.26 -1.53
CA ALA A 278 17.69 15.01 -2.87
C ALA A 278 18.70 16.10 -3.29
N ARG A 279 18.37 17.38 -3.03
CA ARG A 279 19.26 18.51 -3.29
C ARG A 279 20.49 18.51 -2.40
N GLU A 280 20.36 18.12 -1.13
CA GLU A 280 21.50 17.96 -0.22
C GLU A 280 22.49 16.92 -0.76
N LEU A 281 22.01 15.71 -1.09
CA LEU A 281 22.85 14.65 -1.66
C LEU A 281 23.53 15.09 -2.96
N THR A 282 22.79 15.75 -3.85
CA THR A 282 23.34 16.25 -5.13
C THR A 282 24.44 17.31 -4.90
N ARG A 283 24.25 18.21 -3.92
CA ARG A 283 25.27 19.24 -3.58
C ARG A 283 26.56 18.63 -3.05
N GLU A 284 26.45 17.53 -2.30
CA GLU A 284 27.59 16.75 -1.81
C GLU A 284 28.20 15.84 -2.90
N GLY A 285 27.66 15.89 -4.13
CA GLY A 285 28.21 15.24 -5.31
C GLY A 285 27.74 13.81 -5.54
N ALA A 286 26.58 13.43 -4.99
CA ALA A 286 25.92 12.16 -5.32
C ALA A 286 25.19 12.24 -6.68
N GLU A 287 25.29 11.16 -7.46
CA GLU A 287 24.42 10.88 -8.60
C GLU A 287 23.25 10.03 -8.10
N LEU A 288 22.05 10.61 -8.07
CA LEU A 288 20.86 9.94 -7.55
C LEU A 288 20.26 9.00 -8.58
N VAL A 289 20.03 7.75 -8.19
CA VAL A 289 19.36 6.74 -9.01
C VAL A 289 18.04 6.36 -8.33
N PRO A 290 16.88 6.60 -8.98
CA PRO A 290 15.58 6.13 -8.50
C PRO A 290 15.56 4.60 -8.34
N VAL A 291 15.14 4.13 -7.16
CA VAL A 291 15.07 2.70 -6.81
C VAL A 291 13.81 2.29 -6.06
N SER A 292 12.81 3.16 -5.85
CA SER A 292 11.57 2.79 -5.13
C SER A 292 10.92 1.51 -5.69
N ALA A 293 10.73 1.43 -7.01
CA ALA A 293 10.16 0.23 -7.65
C ALA A 293 11.06 -1.02 -7.51
N ALA A 294 12.38 -0.86 -7.55
CA ALA A 294 13.33 -1.98 -7.41
C ALA A 294 13.34 -2.51 -5.97
N LEU A 295 13.26 -1.62 -4.97
CA LEU A 295 13.12 -1.99 -3.57
C LEU A 295 11.76 -2.63 -3.27
N GLY A 296 10.69 -2.16 -3.93
CA GLY A 296 9.39 -2.84 -3.93
C GLY A 296 9.52 -4.29 -4.38
N HIS A 297 10.13 -4.51 -5.55
CA HIS A 297 10.38 -5.85 -6.07
C HIS A 297 11.29 -6.70 -5.17
N TRP A 298 12.34 -6.11 -4.57
CA TRP A 298 13.22 -6.77 -3.61
C TRP A 298 12.47 -7.35 -2.40
N ARG A 299 11.42 -6.68 -1.92
CA ARG A 299 10.55 -7.20 -0.86
C ARG A 299 9.65 -8.31 -1.40
N ASP A 300 8.94 -8.05 -2.50
CA ASP A 300 7.95 -8.96 -3.09
C ASP A 300 8.48 -10.38 -3.33
N VAL A 301 9.70 -10.51 -3.89
CA VAL A 301 10.27 -11.83 -4.20
C VAL A 301 10.73 -12.60 -2.96
N ARG A 302 10.83 -11.92 -1.82
CA ARG A 302 11.29 -12.47 -0.55
C ARG A 302 10.19 -12.65 0.48
N ASP A 303 9.01 -12.11 0.24
CA ASP A 303 7.91 -12.14 1.21
C ASP A 303 7.51 -13.58 1.62
N HIS A 304 7.77 -14.57 0.78
CA HIS A 304 7.62 -16.00 1.13
C HIS A 304 8.43 -16.43 2.36
N GLU A 305 9.55 -15.78 2.66
CA GLU A 305 10.37 -16.01 3.87
C GLU A 305 9.54 -15.75 5.15
N ASP A 306 8.52 -14.89 5.06
CA ASP A 306 7.65 -14.48 6.16
C ASP A 306 6.23 -15.09 6.04
N LEU A 307 6.06 -16.12 5.20
CA LEU A 307 4.77 -16.77 4.88
C LEU A 307 3.96 -17.16 6.13
N ALA A 308 4.60 -17.65 7.18
CA ALA A 308 3.90 -18.04 8.40
C ALA A 308 3.16 -16.84 9.04
N PHE A 309 3.72 -15.64 8.98
CA PHE A 309 3.05 -14.43 9.45
C PHE A 309 1.93 -13.98 8.53
N GLN A 310 2.11 -14.11 7.21
CA GLN A 310 1.07 -13.82 6.23
C GLN A 310 -0.15 -14.73 6.41
N VAL A 311 0.06 -16.01 6.69
CA VAL A 311 -1.02 -16.94 7.04
C VAL A 311 -1.76 -16.48 8.29
N VAL A 312 -1.04 -16.08 9.35
CA VAL A 312 -1.66 -15.57 10.57
C VAL A 312 -2.49 -14.32 10.28
N ALA A 313 -1.95 -13.37 9.49
CA ALA A 313 -2.65 -12.15 9.06
C ALA A 313 -3.92 -12.50 8.27
N ALA A 314 -3.83 -13.37 7.27
CA ALA A 314 -4.96 -13.82 6.46
C ALA A 314 -6.07 -14.45 7.30
N ARG A 315 -5.71 -15.32 8.26
CA ARG A 315 -6.69 -15.96 9.17
C ARG A 315 -7.36 -14.97 10.11
N ALA A 316 -6.61 -13.98 10.60
CA ALA A 316 -7.16 -12.92 11.44
C ALA A 316 -8.13 -12.03 10.64
N SER A 317 -7.74 -11.60 9.43
CA SER A 317 -8.59 -10.78 8.55
C SER A 317 -9.89 -11.48 8.19
N VAL A 318 -9.84 -12.73 7.71
CA VAL A 318 -11.07 -13.46 7.34
C VAL A 318 -12.02 -13.62 8.51
N PHE A 319 -11.48 -13.94 9.70
CA PHE A 319 -12.29 -14.02 10.90
C PHE A 319 -12.93 -12.67 11.24
N ALA A 320 -12.13 -11.61 11.37
CA ALA A 320 -12.63 -10.33 11.84
C ALA A 320 -13.64 -9.69 10.88
N ILE A 321 -13.38 -9.74 9.57
CA ILE A 321 -14.25 -9.15 8.56
C ILE A 321 -15.57 -9.91 8.46
N GLU A 322 -15.54 -11.25 8.40
CA GLU A 322 -16.78 -12.03 8.28
C GLU A 322 -17.65 -11.94 9.54
N GLU A 323 -17.04 -11.90 10.74
CA GLU A 323 -17.79 -11.74 11.98
C GLU A 323 -18.40 -10.33 12.10
N ALA A 324 -17.71 -9.28 11.66
CA ALA A 324 -18.25 -7.92 11.63
C ALA A 324 -19.42 -7.78 10.65
N LEU A 325 -19.30 -8.35 9.45
CA LEU A 325 -20.38 -8.36 8.47
C LEU A 325 -21.57 -9.22 8.90
N ALA A 326 -21.32 -10.36 9.57
CA ALA A 326 -22.38 -11.19 10.14
C ALA A 326 -23.14 -10.45 11.25
N TRP A 327 -22.45 -9.68 12.09
CA TRP A 327 -23.08 -8.81 13.08
C TRP A 327 -23.96 -7.73 12.43
N ALA A 328 -23.46 -7.11 11.36
CA ALA A 328 -24.20 -6.10 10.60
C ALA A 328 -25.45 -6.68 9.93
N GLU A 329 -25.33 -7.86 9.30
CA GLU A 329 -26.45 -8.58 8.68
C GLU A 329 -27.55 -8.89 9.70
N GLN A 330 -27.19 -9.47 10.85
CA GLN A 330 -28.14 -9.75 11.93
C GLN A 330 -28.79 -8.47 12.48
N GLY A 331 -28.06 -7.36 12.52
CA GLY A 331 -28.60 -6.06 12.92
C GLY A 331 -29.64 -5.53 11.96
N LEU A 332 -29.32 -5.52 10.67
CA LEU A 332 -30.22 -5.07 9.61
C LEU A 332 -31.48 -5.96 9.52
N ASP A 333 -31.33 -7.27 9.63
CA ASP A 333 -32.46 -8.22 9.60
C ASP A 333 -33.38 -8.07 10.82
N ALA A 334 -32.85 -7.59 11.94
CA ALA A 334 -33.61 -7.23 13.13
C ALA A 334 -34.21 -5.81 13.08
N GLY A 335 -34.01 -5.06 11.98
CA GLY A 335 -34.48 -3.68 11.82
C GLY A 335 -33.72 -2.66 12.68
N ARG A 336 -32.48 -2.98 13.11
CA ARG A 336 -31.63 -2.02 13.81
C ARG A 336 -30.96 -1.08 12.82
N SER A 337 -30.77 0.17 13.24
CA SER A 337 -29.89 1.13 12.58
C SER A 337 -28.65 1.34 13.44
N PHE A 338 -27.51 1.48 12.79
CA PHE A 338 -26.18 1.71 13.36
C PHE A 338 -25.34 2.49 12.34
N SER A 339 -24.09 2.78 12.64
CA SER A 339 -23.18 3.52 11.75
C SER A 339 -22.11 2.61 11.16
N GLU A 340 -21.40 3.11 10.14
CA GLU A 340 -20.16 2.46 9.65
C GLU A 340 -19.11 2.32 10.77
N LEU A 341 -19.02 3.28 11.69
CA LEU A 341 -18.13 3.22 12.87
C LEU A 341 -18.47 2.08 13.82
N ASP A 342 -19.76 1.71 13.95
CA ASP A 342 -20.14 0.58 14.79
C ASP A 342 -19.68 -0.76 14.20
N ILE A 343 -19.70 -0.89 12.87
CA ILE A 343 -19.18 -2.08 12.19
C ILE A 343 -17.65 -2.16 12.34
N ASP A 344 -16.95 -1.03 12.18
CA ASP A 344 -15.50 -0.95 12.39
C ASP A 344 -15.11 -1.31 13.83
N ALA A 345 -15.84 -0.81 14.83
CA ALA A 345 -15.62 -1.18 16.23
C ALA A 345 -15.71 -2.70 16.44
N VAL A 346 -16.70 -3.37 15.84
CA VAL A 346 -16.82 -4.84 15.89
C VAL A 346 -15.65 -5.52 15.18
N TYR A 347 -15.23 -5.02 14.02
CA TYR A 347 -14.06 -5.52 13.30
C TYR A 347 -12.79 -5.47 14.17
N LEU A 348 -12.52 -4.32 14.81
CA LEU A 348 -11.37 -4.15 15.70
C LEU A 348 -11.43 -5.07 16.92
N ASP A 349 -12.61 -5.21 17.54
CA ASP A 349 -12.82 -6.14 18.66
C ASP A 349 -12.54 -7.59 18.23
N LYS A 350 -12.93 -7.98 17.02
CA LYS A 350 -12.71 -9.33 16.50
C LYS A 350 -11.24 -9.64 16.17
N ILE A 351 -10.43 -8.64 15.81
CA ILE A 351 -8.97 -8.80 15.73
C ILE A 351 -8.40 -9.16 17.11
N ALA A 352 -8.81 -8.41 18.14
CA ALA A 352 -8.35 -8.63 19.51
C ALA A 352 -8.82 -10.00 20.07
N GLU A 353 -10.07 -10.39 19.77
CA GLU A 353 -10.63 -11.69 20.11
C GLU A 353 -9.82 -12.82 19.46
N PHE A 354 -9.56 -12.75 18.15
CA PHE A 354 -8.79 -13.76 17.41
C PHE A 354 -7.40 -13.95 18.02
N ARG A 355 -6.68 -12.85 18.26
CA ARG A 355 -5.34 -12.89 18.86
C ARG A 355 -5.35 -13.55 20.23
N THR A 356 -6.34 -13.23 21.06
CA THR A 356 -6.47 -13.75 22.43
C THR A 356 -6.85 -15.23 22.42
N ALA A 357 -7.88 -15.61 21.65
CA ALA A 357 -8.38 -16.98 21.57
C ALA A 357 -7.34 -17.97 21.03
N HIS A 358 -6.44 -17.50 20.17
CA HIS A 358 -5.38 -18.32 19.59
C HIS A 358 -4.02 -18.15 20.26
N GLU A 359 -3.93 -17.45 21.39
CA GLU A 359 -2.69 -17.26 22.17
C GLU A 359 -1.50 -16.82 21.30
N ILE A 360 -1.71 -15.79 20.48
CA ILE A 360 -0.71 -15.31 19.51
C ILE A 360 0.28 -14.38 20.23
N PRO A 361 1.59 -14.71 20.27
CA PRO A 361 2.55 -14.04 21.16
C PRO A 361 3.14 -12.73 20.60
N PHE A 362 2.61 -12.21 19.50
CA PHE A 362 3.07 -11.01 18.81
C PHE A 362 1.90 -10.08 18.48
N GLY A 363 2.19 -8.89 17.95
CA GLY A 363 1.18 -7.89 17.59
C GLY A 363 0.39 -8.30 16.36
N ILE A 364 -0.93 -8.13 16.41
CA ILE A 364 -1.82 -8.09 15.25
C ILE A 364 -2.58 -6.77 15.37
N GLU A 365 -2.35 -5.88 14.42
CA GLU A 365 -2.87 -4.52 14.44
C GLU A 365 -3.66 -4.25 13.16
N PRO A 366 -4.67 -3.36 13.17
CA PRO A 366 -5.28 -2.90 11.93
C PRO A 366 -4.22 -2.26 11.04
N TYR A 367 -4.23 -2.60 9.74
CA TYR A 367 -3.34 -2.03 8.75
C TYR A 367 -4.02 -0.89 8.00
N PHE A 368 -5.18 -1.18 7.41
CA PHE A 368 -6.10 -0.19 6.85
C PHE A 368 -7.52 -0.74 6.96
N THR A 369 -8.51 0.16 6.91
CA THR A 369 -9.92 -0.17 6.83
C THR A 369 -10.61 0.75 5.83
N ASN A 370 -11.09 0.19 4.74
CA ASN A 370 -12.11 0.77 3.90
C ASN A 370 -13.46 0.16 4.27
N LEU A 371 -14.34 0.97 4.81
CA LEU A 371 -15.72 0.57 5.05
C LEU A 371 -16.62 1.63 4.47
N HIS A 372 -17.47 1.23 3.52
CA HIS A 372 -18.47 2.14 2.98
C HIS A 372 -19.77 1.42 2.66
N SER A 373 -20.87 2.07 3.02
CA SER A 373 -22.20 1.71 2.56
C SER A 373 -22.50 2.40 1.22
N SER A 374 -23.15 1.68 0.31
CA SER A 374 -23.34 2.18 -1.06
C SER A 374 -24.30 3.38 -1.18
N ASN A 375 -25.08 3.65 -0.14
CA ASN A 375 -25.91 4.86 -0.02
C ASN A 375 -25.10 6.10 0.40
N ARG A 376 -23.85 5.94 0.87
CA ARG A 376 -22.92 7.05 1.14
C ARG A 376 -22.18 7.46 -0.13
N MET A 377 -21.40 6.53 -0.68
CA MET A 377 -20.47 6.80 -1.78
C MET A 377 -19.94 5.51 -2.41
N LEU A 378 -19.49 5.60 -3.67
CA LEU A 378 -18.84 4.50 -4.39
C LEU A 378 -17.32 4.63 -4.45
N PHE A 379 -16.67 5.56 -3.74
CA PHE A 379 -15.20 5.57 -3.63
C PHE A 379 -14.75 4.78 -2.39
N PRO A 380 -13.51 4.23 -2.39
CA PRO A 380 -12.95 3.69 -1.16
C PRO A 380 -12.91 4.78 -0.09
N GLY A 381 -13.09 4.39 1.17
CA GLY A 381 -12.84 5.31 2.27
C GLY A 381 -13.03 4.71 3.66
N PRO A 382 -12.49 5.40 4.67
CA PRO A 382 -12.57 4.94 6.04
C PRO A 382 -14.03 4.98 6.53
N PRO A 383 -14.36 4.20 7.57
CA PRO A 383 -15.64 4.27 8.25
C PRO A 383 -15.87 5.67 8.82
N VAL A 384 -17.09 6.19 8.66
CA VAL A 384 -17.52 7.48 9.25
C VAL A 384 -18.84 7.34 10.00
N ASP A 385 -19.30 8.41 10.65
CA ASP A 385 -20.62 8.44 11.29
C ASP A 385 -21.73 8.57 10.22
N HIS A 386 -21.84 7.56 9.35
CA HIS A 386 -22.85 7.45 8.30
C HIS A 386 -23.82 6.31 8.64
N PRO A 387 -25.14 6.54 8.57
CA PRO A 387 -26.15 5.56 8.95
C PRO A 387 -26.19 4.36 8.00
N VAL A 388 -26.27 3.18 8.62
CA VAL A 388 -26.51 1.87 8.03
C VAL A 388 -27.85 1.35 8.56
N ASP A 389 -28.79 1.11 7.66
CA ASP A 389 -30.21 0.86 7.95
C ASP A 389 -30.90 0.10 6.79
N GLU A 390 -32.24 0.08 6.79
CA GLU A 390 -33.05 -0.61 5.76
C GLU A 390 -32.86 -0.06 4.33
N GLU A 391 -32.39 1.18 4.17
CA GLU A 391 -32.10 1.77 2.86
C GLU A 391 -30.71 1.35 2.34
N THR A 392 -29.90 0.71 3.18
CA THR A 392 -28.56 0.27 2.81
C THR A 392 -28.62 -0.91 1.84
N THR A 393 -28.05 -0.72 0.66
CA THR A 393 -28.12 -1.67 -0.46
C THR A 393 -26.92 -2.62 -0.52
N CYS A 394 -25.78 -2.17 -0.04
CA CYS A 394 -24.58 -2.98 0.14
C CYS A 394 -23.66 -2.31 1.16
N VAL A 395 -23.00 -3.11 2.01
CA VAL A 395 -21.87 -2.70 2.83
C VAL A 395 -20.64 -3.44 2.33
N GLN A 396 -19.59 -2.70 1.95
CA GLN A 396 -18.29 -3.28 1.64
C GLN A 396 -17.36 -3.03 2.81
N LEU A 397 -16.71 -4.10 3.29
CA LEU A 397 -15.59 -4.04 4.23
C LEU A 397 -14.37 -4.63 3.54
N ASP A 398 -13.42 -3.77 3.28
CA ASP A 398 -12.16 -4.00 2.59
C ASP A 398 -11.06 -3.56 3.55
N ALA A 399 -10.38 -4.52 4.17
CA ALA A 399 -9.50 -4.24 5.29
C ALA A 399 -8.40 -5.28 5.45
N GLY A 400 -7.30 -4.79 6.01
CA GLY A 400 -6.10 -5.58 6.29
C GLY A 400 -5.69 -5.52 7.76
N VAL A 401 -4.91 -6.51 8.18
CA VAL A 401 -4.15 -6.44 9.43
C VAL A 401 -2.66 -6.49 9.12
N ARG A 402 -1.84 -6.00 10.05
CA ARG A 402 -0.40 -6.15 10.04
C ARG A 402 0.07 -6.95 11.24
N VAL A 403 1.08 -7.78 11.03
CA VAL A 403 1.77 -8.53 12.08
C VAL A 403 3.02 -7.75 12.47
N VAL A 404 3.19 -7.49 13.76
CA VAL A 404 4.26 -6.63 14.28
C VAL A 404 5.07 -7.35 15.35
N PHE A 405 6.40 -7.24 15.24
CA PHE A 405 7.38 -7.65 16.26
C PHE A 405 8.23 -6.45 16.66
N ASP A 406 8.23 -6.07 17.93
CA ASP A 406 9.10 -5.01 18.45
C ASP A 406 9.05 -3.69 17.64
N GLY A 407 7.89 -3.36 17.07
CA GLY A 407 7.69 -2.19 16.20
C GLY A 407 8.07 -2.37 14.72
N VAL A 408 8.41 -3.59 14.29
CA VAL A 408 8.72 -3.96 12.89
C VAL A 408 7.56 -4.75 12.29
N ASN A 409 7.09 -4.30 11.12
CA ASN A 409 6.06 -5.00 10.34
C ASN A 409 6.70 -6.20 9.62
N VAL A 410 6.18 -7.40 9.86
CA VAL A 410 6.70 -8.64 9.24
C VAL A 410 5.75 -9.25 8.22
N ALA A 411 4.47 -8.89 8.25
CA ALA A 411 3.48 -9.27 7.23
C ALA A 411 2.26 -8.35 7.28
N THR A 412 1.55 -8.28 6.17
CA THR A 412 0.21 -7.70 6.05
C THR A 412 -0.75 -8.66 5.35
N SER A 413 -2.03 -8.40 5.51
CA SER A 413 -3.12 -8.97 4.73
C SER A 413 -3.92 -7.87 4.06
N ASP A 414 -4.62 -8.24 3.00
CA ASP A 414 -5.62 -7.44 2.28
C ASP A 414 -6.79 -8.36 1.95
N MET A 415 -8.00 -7.91 2.24
CA MET A 415 -9.20 -8.69 1.99
C MET A 415 -10.45 -7.82 1.97
N ALA A 416 -11.18 -7.92 0.85
CA ALA A 416 -12.53 -7.42 0.72
C ALA A 416 -13.62 -8.51 0.84
N ARG A 417 -14.66 -8.18 1.61
CA ARG A 417 -15.97 -8.87 1.63
C ARG A 417 -17.08 -7.84 1.48
N SER A 418 -18.27 -8.30 1.09
CA SER A 418 -19.43 -7.42 1.00
C SER A 418 -20.68 -8.11 1.53
N LEU A 419 -21.56 -7.29 2.11
CA LEU A 419 -22.91 -7.63 2.52
C LEU A 419 -23.91 -7.03 1.51
N PRO A 420 -24.19 -7.71 0.39
CA PRO A 420 -25.18 -7.25 -0.57
C PRO A 420 -26.62 -7.47 -0.06
N ARG A 421 -27.47 -6.44 -0.16
CA ARG A 421 -28.86 -6.47 0.33
C ARG A 421 -29.91 -6.64 -0.77
N THR A 422 -29.54 -6.38 -2.03
CA THR A 422 -30.44 -6.61 -3.18
C THR A 422 -30.17 -7.97 -3.84
N GLU A 423 -31.18 -8.58 -4.45
CA GLU A 423 -31.01 -9.89 -5.13
C GLU A 423 -30.01 -9.82 -6.28
N ALA A 424 -29.99 -8.72 -7.03
CA ALA A 424 -29.01 -8.47 -8.09
C ALA A 424 -27.57 -8.41 -7.54
N ALA A 425 -27.35 -7.66 -6.45
CA ALA A 425 -26.04 -7.57 -5.82
C ALA A 425 -25.60 -8.91 -5.21
N LYS A 426 -26.52 -9.68 -4.61
CA LYS A 426 -26.23 -11.04 -4.10
C LYS A 426 -25.82 -12.00 -5.21
N GLU A 427 -26.48 -11.93 -6.35
CA GLU A 427 -26.11 -12.74 -7.52
C GLU A 427 -24.74 -12.35 -8.06
N ALA A 428 -24.49 -11.06 -8.26
CA ALA A 428 -23.20 -10.56 -8.73
C ALA A 428 -22.07 -10.91 -7.76
N TYR A 429 -22.27 -10.74 -6.45
CA TYR A 429 -21.29 -11.07 -5.42
C TYR A 429 -20.85 -12.54 -5.46
N ARG A 430 -21.79 -13.49 -5.58
CA ARG A 430 -21.46 -14.91 -5.74
C ARG A 430 -20.63 -15.15 -6.99
N PHE A 431 -21.03 -14.55 -8.11
CA PHE A 431 -20.29 -14.68 -9.36
C PHE A 431 -18.88 -14.09 -9.27
N PHE A 432 -18.70 -12.92 -8.67
CA PHE A 432 -17.37 -12.31 -8.54
C PHE A 432 -16.44 -13.13 -7.64
N PHE A 433 -16.96 -13.82 -6.62
CA PHE A 433 -16.16 -14.80 -5.87
C PHE A 433 -15.70 -15.99 -6.72
N ASP A 434 -16.57 -16.48 -7.61
CA ASP A 434 -16.17 -17.53 -8.57
C ASP A 434 -15.11 -17.01 -9.54
N VAL A 435 -15.22 -15.75 -9.99
CA VAL A 435 -14.18 -15.11 -10.81
C VAL A 435 -12.87 -14.99 -10.04
N VAL A 436 -12.87 -14.56 -8.79
CA VAL A 436 -11.64 -14.48 -7.98
C VAL A 436 -10.98 -15.85 -7.84
N ARG A 437 -11.76 -16.88 -7.47
CA ARG A 437 -11.20 -18.20 -7.14
C ARG A 437 -10.82 -19.03 -8.36
N GLU A 438 -11.67 -19.04 -9.38
CA GLU A 438 -11.46 -19.86 -10.58
C GLU A 438 -10.87 -19.04 -11.72
N GLY A 439 -11.39 -17.83 -11.92
CA GLY A 439 -10.98 -16.92 -12.99
C GLY A 439 -9.64 -16.24 -12.76
N ILE A 440 -9.21 -16.00 -11.51
CA ILE A 440 -7.90 -15.40 -11.19
C ILE A 440 -7.00 -16.46 -10.56
N ILE A 441 -7.32 -16.92 -9.33
CA ILE A 441 -6.46 -17.82 -8.55
C ILE A 441 -6.24 -19.16 -9.28
N GLY A 442 -7.25 -19.69 -9.96
CA GLY A 442 -7.14 -20.91 -10.78
C GLY A 442 -6.10 -20.82 -11.91
N GLN A 443 -5.70 -19.61 -12.31
CA GLN A 443 -4.64 -19.40 -13.30
C GLN A 443 -3.24 -19.30 -12.69
N LEU A 444 -3.14 -18.98 -11.39
CA LEU A 444 -1.88 -18.70 -10.70
C LEU A 444 -1.08 -19.98 -10.49
N ARG A 445 0.15 -19.99 -11.01
CA ARG A 445 1.12 -21.09 -10.91
C ARG A 445 2.52 -20.57 -11.26
N PRO A 446 3.58 -21.30 -10.89
CA PRO A 446 4.93 -20.92 -11.31
C PRO A 446 5.02 -20.79 -12.83
N GLY A 447 5.62 -19.70 -13.32
CA GLY A 447 5.74 -19.37 -14.72
C GLY A 447 4.59 -18.55 -15.31
N ALA A 448 3.50 -18.30 -14.57
CA ALA A 448 2.45 -17.40 -15.01
C ALA A 448 2.95 -15.95 -15.03
N VAL A 449 2.57 -15.16 -16.06
CA VAL A 449 2.94 -13.75 -16.18
C VAL A 449 1.77 -12.89 -15.71
N CYS A 450 2.03 -11.85 -14.92
CA CYS A 450 0.98 -11.02 -14.32
C CYS A 450 -0.01 -10.44 -15.34
N GLU A 451 0.48 -9.87 -16.46
CA GLU A 451 -0.41 -9.35 -17.52
C GLU A 451 -1.26 -10.45 -18.19
N ASP A 452 -0.73 -11.68 -18.33
CA ASP A 452 -1.46 -12.79 -18.93
C ASP A 452 -2.59 -13.30 -18.02
N VAL A 453 -2.38 -13.29 -16.70
CA VAL A 453 -3.41 -13.61 -15.72
C VAL A 453 -4.58 -12.62 -15.86
N HIS A 454 -4.28 -11.33 -15.92
CA HIS A 454 -5.29 -10.28 -16.14
C HIS A 454 -6.08 -10.51 -17.43
N GLU A 455 -5.40 -10.77 -18.55
CA GLU A 455 -6.09 -11.08 -19.82
C GLU A 455 -6.95 -12.35 -19.73
N GLY A 456 -6.50 -13.35 -19.00
CA GLY A 456 -7.27 -14.55 -18.70
C GLY A 456 -8.54 -14.25 -17.90
N THR A 457 -8.44 -13.38 -16.90
CA THR A 457 -9.58 -12.95 -16.07
C THR A 457 -10.62 -12.22 -16.90
N LEU A 458 -10.21 -11.30 -17.79
CA LEU A 458 -11.15 -10.62 -18.69
C LEU A 458 -11.86 -11.59 -19.64
N ARG A 459 -11.13 -12.59 -20.16
CA ARG A 459 -11.75 -13.67 -20.96
C ARG A 459 -12.74 -14.51 -20.15
N TYR A 460 -12.46 -14.73 -18.87
CA TYR A 460 -13.35 -15.45 -17.95
C TYR A 460 -14.61 -14.63 -17.63
N LEU A 461 -14.49 -13.30 -17.47
CA LEU A 461 -15.61 -12.38 -17.22
C LEU A 461 -16.52 -12.17 -18.42
N ALA A 462 -15.95 -12.14 -19.64
CA ALA A 462 -16.67 -11.74 -20.86
C ALA A 462 -18.03 -12.44 -21.10
N PRO A 463 -18.17 -13.77 -20.91
CA PRO A 463 -19.45 -14.47 -21.10
C PRO A 463 -20.56 -14.04 -20.13
N HIS A 464 -20.21 -13.37 -19.03
CA HIS A 464 -21.14 -13.01 -17.95
C HIS A 464 -21.55 -11.54 -17.98
N LEU A 465 -20.94 -10.71 -18.84
CA LEU A 465 -21.24 -9.28 -18.93
C LEU A 465 -22.69 -9.02 -19.32
N GLU A 466 -23.27 -9.82 -20.24
CA GLU A 466 -24.69 -9.70 -20.58
C GLU A 466 -25.59 -9.96 -19.37
N ARG A 467 -25.22 -10.93 -18.52
CA ARG A 467 -25.95 -11.17 -17.27
C ARG A 467 -25.80 -10.01 -16.30
N MET A 468 -24.60 -9.43 -16.15
CA MET A 468 -24.37 -8.25 -15.32
C MET A 468 -25.23 -7.05 -15.78
N VAL A 469 -25.36 -6.85 -17.09
CA VAL A 469 -26.29 -5.86 -17.66
C VAL A 469 -27.74 -6.21 -17.31
N ALA A 470 -28.16 -7.45 -17.53
CA ALA A 470 -29.55 -7.89 -17.29
C ALA A 470 -30.00 -7.75 -15.83
N ILE A 471 -29.09 -7.88 -14.87
CA ILE A 471 -29.37 -7.67 -13.44
C ILE A 471 -29.09 -6.24 -12.96
N GLY A 472 -28.72 -5.32 -13.87
CA GLY A 472 -28.51 -3.90 -13.56
C GLY A 472 -27.18 -3.59 -12.86
N MET A 473 -26.23 -4.52 -12.88
CA MET A 473 -24.87 -4.36 -12.32
C MET A 473 -23.86 -3.86 -13.35
N LEU A 474 -24.26 -3.60 -14.59
CA LEU A 474 -23.43 -2.99 -15.64
C LEU A 474 -24.31 -2.20 -16.62
N GLY A 475 -23.80 -1.08 -17.14
CA GLY A 475 -24.47 -0.28 -18.15
C GLY A 475 -24.25 -0.81 -19.56
N THR A 476 -25.24 -0.70 -20.44
CA THR A 476 -25.10 -1.08 -21.86
C THR A 476 -24.16 -0.17 -22.65
N ASP A 477 -23.92 1.04 -22.13
CA ASP A 477 -23.09 2.10 -22.70
C ASP A 477 -21.64 2.07 -22.18
N VAL A 478 -21.34 1.23 -21.19
CA VAL A 478 -20.00 1.11 -20.61
C VAL A 478 -19.12 0.26 -21.53
N ASP A 479 -18.03 0.82 -22.03
CA ASP A 479 -16.96 0.04 -22.66
C ASP A 479 -16.15 -0.69 -21.57
N PHE A 480 -16.72 -1.80 -21.10
CA PHE A 480 -16.16 -2.58 -20.00
C PHE A 480 -14.71 -2.98 -20.26
N ASN A 481 -14.37 -3.39 -21.49
CA ASN A 481 -13.02 -3.83 -21.81
C ASN A 481 -12.03 -2.68 -21.67
N THR A 482 -12.34 -1.51 -22.22
CA THR A 482 -11.44 -0.35 -22.14
C THR A 482 -11.32 0.16 -20.71
N GLU A 483 -12.43 0.27 -19.97
CA GLU A 483 -12.41 0.83 -18.63
C GLU A 483 -11.78 -0.13 -17.61
N TYR A 484 -12.17 -1.42 -17.62
CA TYR A 484 -11.67 -2.37 -16.63
C TYR A 484 -10.18 -2.72 -16.83
N ARG A 485 -9.64 -2.64 -18.05
CA ARG A 485 -8.20 -2.81 -18.33
C ARG A 485 -7.29 -1.80 -17.65
N LYS A 486 -7.86 -0.66 -17.21
CA LYS A 486 -7.10 0.34 -16.45
C LYS A 486 -6.89 -0.11 -15.00
N ARG A 487 -7.61 -1.14 -14.53
CA ARG A 487 -7.52 -1.70 -13.18
C ARG A 487 -6.65 -2.96 -13.15
N ASN A 488 -6.10 -3.28 -11.98
CA ASN A 488 -5.54 -4.61 -11.72
C ASN A 488 -6.67 -5.59 -11.32
N VAL A 489 -6.37 -6.89 -11.33
CA VAL A 489 -7.24 -7.96 -10.80
C VAL A 489 -6.58 -8.64 -9.59
N GLY A 490 -5.76 -7.88 -8.85
CA GLY A 490 -4.87 -8.38 -7.81
C GLY A 490 -3.44 -7.88 -7.98
N HIS A 491 -2.63 -8.19 -6.99
CA HIS A 491 -1.23 -7.77 -6.89
C HIS A 491 -0.48 -8.70 -5.95
N LEU A 492 0.85 -8.65 -6.01
CA LEU A 492 1.66 -9.28 -4.96
C LEU A 492 1.45 -8.55 -3.63
N MET A 493 1.81 -9.22 -2.54
CA MET A 493 1.69 -8.69 -1.19
C MET A 493 2.88 -9.16 -0.34
N GLY A 494 2.99 -8.56 0.84
CA GLY A 494 4.10 -8.83 1.73
C GLY A 494 3.98 -8.16 3.07
N LYS A 495 4.93 -7.26 3.35
CA LYS A 495 4.89 -6.30 4.47
C LYS A 495 4.03 -5.05 4.20
N GLN A 496 3.52 -4.96 2.98
CA GLN A 496 2.54 -3.98 2.50
C GLN A 496 1.90 -4.54 1.21
N GLU A 497 0.91 -3.84 0.66
CA GLU A 497 0.48 -4.07 -0.73
C GLU A 497 1.62 -3.77 -1.72
N SER A 498 1.80 -4.65 -2.72
CA SER A 498 2.77 -4.40 -3.78
C SER A 498 2.18 -3.53 -4.88
N PHE A 499 2.92 -2.48 -5.20
CA PHE A 499 2.70 -1.67 -6.40
C PHE A 499 3.83 -1.85 -7.43
N ALA A 500 4.77 -2.76 -7.15
CA ALA A 500 5.83 -3.12 -8.09
C ALA A 500 5.37 -4.23 -9.04
N ASN A 501 4.50 -5.13 -8.57
CA ASN A 501 4.06 -6.31 -9.32
C ASN A 501 2.54 -6.50 -9.22
N GLU A 502 1.79 -5.88 -10.15
CA GLU A 502 0.32 -5.98 -10.24
C GLU A 502 -0.12 -7.00 -11.29
N LEU A 503 -1.25 -7.66 -11.08
CA LEU A 503 -1.96 -8.47 -12.09
C LEU A 503 -2.71 -7.54 -13.05
N ARG A 504 -1.96 -6.84 -13.91
CA ARG A 504 -2.44 -5.74 -14.75
C ARG A 504 -1.67 -5.67 -16.09
N PRO A 505 -2.24 -5.12 -17.18
CA PRO A 505 -1.51 -4.93 -18.43
C PRO A 505 -0.22 -4.12 -18.24
N GLY A 506 0.88 -4.58 -18.85
CA GLY A 506 2.19 -3.95 -18.75
C GLY A 506 3.10 -4.51 -17.66
N TYR A 507 2.56 -5.29 -16.72
CA TYR A 507 3.35 -5.96 -15.67
C TYR A 507 3.79 -7.35 -16.14
N LYS A 508 5.09 -7.50 -16.40
CA LYS A 508 5.69 -8.70 -16.99
C LYS A 508 6.39 -9.61 -15.98
N HIS A 509 6.16 -9.38 -14.70
CA HIS A 509 6.70 -10.23 -13.66
C HIS A 509 6.19 -11.67 -13.84
N VAL A 510 7.10 -12.61 -13.70
CA VAL A 510 6.82 -14.04 -13.82
C VAL A 510 6.70 -14.59 -12.41
N LEU A 511 5.50 -15.05 -12.06
CA LEU A 511 5.20 -15.65 -10.77
C LEU A 511 6.03 -16.91 -10.55
N GLN A 512 6.49 -17.10 -9.32
CA GLN A 512 7.33 -18.23 -8.92
C GLN A 512 6.69 -18.99 -7.76
N VAL A 513 7.27 -20.15 -7.43
CA VAL A 513 7.03 -20.73 -6.11
C VAL A 513 7.45 -19.72 -5.06
N GLY A 514 6.61 -19.50 -4.06
CA GLY A 514 6.79 -18.46 -3.06
C GLY A 514 5.98 -17.20 -3.33
N SER A 515 5.52 -16.93 -4.54
CA SER A 515 4.70 -15.74 -4.80
C SER A 515 3.44 -15.74 -3.91
N TYR A 516 3.21 -14.61 -3.24
CA TYR A 516 2.08 -14.34 -2.36
C TYR A 516 1.41 -13.04 -2.81
N GLY A 517 0.10 -12.96 -2.71
CA GLY A 517 -0.65 -11.80 -3.16
C GLY A 517 -2.13 -11.85 -2.81
N ALA A 518 -2.83 -10.84 -3.29
CA ALA A 518 -4.28 -10.76 -3.28
C ALA A 518 -4.81 -10.88 -4.71
N ALA A 519 -6.00 -11.45 -4.85
CA ALA A 519 -6.74 -11.51 -6.10
C ALA A 519 -8.09 -10.87 -5.88
N GLU A 520 -8.42 -9.83 -6.63
CA GLU A 520 -9.59 -9.00 -6.37
C GLU A 520 -10.46 -8.75 -7.61
N ILE A 521 -11.78 -8.70 -7.38
CA ILE A 521 -12.78 -8.14 -8.28
C ILE A 521 -13.56 -7.09 -7.52
N PRO A 522 -13.09 -5.84 -7.57
CA PRO A 522 -13.84 -4.71 -7.08
C PRO A 522 -14.82 -4.20 -8.15
N TRP A 523 -16.10 -4.14 -7.78
CA TRP A 523 -17.20 -3.83 -8.69
C TRP A 523 -18.11 -2.76 -8.12
N ARG A 524 -18.06 -1.55 -8.70
CA ARG A 524 -18.75 -0.37 -8.20
C ARG A 524 -19.69 0.16 -9.28
N TYR A 525 -20.98 -0.08 -9.13
CA TYR A 525 -21.98 0.31 -10.12
C TYR A 525 -23.34 0.58 -9.50
N GLY A 526 -23.93 1.74 -9.81
CA GLY A 526 -25.24 2.14 -9.33
C GLY A 526 -25.23 2.41 -7.83
N ASN A 527 -25.99 1.62 -7.09
CA ASN A 527 -26.05 1.67 -5.62
C ASN A 527 -25.44 0.40 -5.01
N ALA A 528 -24.49 -0.24 -5.68
CA ALA A 528 -23.76 -1.38 -5.15
C ALA A 528 -22.24 -1.16 -5.32
N ALA A 529 -21.54 -1.16 -4.19
CA ALA A 529 -20.09 -1.34 -4.12
C ALA A 529 -19.83 -2.76 -3.58
N ILE A 530 -19.35 -3.63 -4.47
CA ILE A 530 -19.05 -5.02 -4.16
C ILE A 530 -17.54 -5.19 -4.23
N GLY A 531 -16.95 -5.63 -3.12
CA GLY A 531 -15.57 -6.09 -3.03
C GLY A 531 -15.55 -7.60 -2.79
N THR A 532 -14.86 -8.32 -3.68
CA THR A 532 -14.51 -9.73 -3.49
C THR A 532 -13.03 -9.89 -3.68
N GLU A 533 -12.36 -10.44 -2.68
CA GLU A 533 -10.92 -10.60 -2.72
C GLU A 533 -10.45 -11.75 -1.84
N ASP A 534 -9.47 -12.52 -2.31
CA ASP A 534 -8.86 -13.57 -1.53
C ASP A 534 -7.33 -13.52 -1.64
N LEU A 535 -6.67 -13.78 -0.52
CA LEU A 535 -5.23 -13.95 -0.42
C LEU A 535 -4.83 -15.33 -0.95
N TRP A 536 -3.74 -15.38 -1.69
CA TRP A 536 -3.23 -16.59 -2.30
C TRP A 536 -1.72 -16.75 -2.12
N TYR A 537 -1.26 -17.99 -2.13
CA TYR A 537 0.16 -18.34 -2.10
C TYR A 537 0.46 -19.47 -3.08
N ILE A 538 1.49 -19.32 -3.91
CA ILE A 538 1.95 -20.36 -4.84
C ILE A 538 2.97 -21.26 -4.13
N GLY A 539 2.53 -22.43 -3.68
CA GLY A 539 3.41 -23.46 -3.13
C GLY A 539 4.01 -24.36 -4.21
N ARG A 540 4.79 -25.36 -3.78
CA ARG A 540 5.47 -26.30 -4.67
C ARG A 540 4.51 -27.28 -5.34
N ASP A 541 3.41 -27.62 -4.65
CA ASP A 541 2.42 -28.58 -5.12
C ASP A 541 1.19 -27.92 -5.76
N ARG A 542 0.77 -26.76 -5.24
CA ARG A 542 -0.43 -26.05 -5.69
C ARG A 542 -0.45 -24.60 -5.21
N THR A 543 -1.43 -23.85 -5.70
CA THR A 543 -1.80 -22.54 -5.17
C THR A 543 -2.81 -22.68 -4.04
N TYR A 544 -2.54 -22.05 -2.91
CA TYR A 544 -3.34 -22.06 -1.69
C TYR A 544 -4.17 -20.78 -1.61
N VAL A 545 -5.45 -20.89 -1.25
CA VAL A 545 -6.30 -19.74 -0.88
C VAL A 545 -6.27 -19.59 0.64
N LEU A 546 -5.63 -18.53 1.15
CA LEU A 546 -5.31 -18.38 2.57
C LEU A 546 -6.48 -17.81 3.39
N SER A 547 -7.34 -17.03 2.75
CA SER A 547 -8.46 -16.29 3.34
C SER A 547 -9.83 -16.98 3.12
N LYS A 548 -9.85 -18.26 2.75
CA LYS A 548 -11.10 -19.04 2.68
C LYS A 548 -11.46 -19.57 4.06
N ARG A 549 -12.70 -19.41 4.51
CA ARG A 549 -13.14 -20.02 5.78
C ARG A 549 -13.36 -21.53 5.62
#